data_AF-A0A1Q8AYC4-F1
#
_entry.id   AF-A0A1Q8AYC4-F1
#
_cell.length_a   1.000
_cell.length_b   1.000
_cell.length_c   1.000
_cell.angle_alpha   90.00
_cell.angle_beta   90.00
_cell.angle_gamma   90.00
#
_symmetry.space_group_name_H-M   'P 1'
#
loop_
_entity.id
_entity.type
_entity.pdbx_description
1 polymer ?
#
loop_
_entity_poly.entity_id
_entity_poly.type
_entity_poly.pdbx_seq_one_letter_code
_entity_poly.pdbx_strand_id
1 'polypeptide(L)'
;MKQRLDELGLEQRDLAAAAEVTESYISQLLTGKKLLPEPSRTDIYDKIGKLLKLPSGKLAKLADHQRKEILKRNLEDPPKPLFKEVRELILRKCRPEKREQIRAIFEKQPFGELERLVTQKLLDVVKKIAKDELQSETWLQSVARLNGKSYEATRVSVLEFLDTDVFNVSVENCASFLEPLIESWDIDLATFGMEIVLNRRLIPGYAKKFEFVEKEAARPEQEPGLKEFLRHIPVNGGATQEEIEFLRKLRFNGKHPTALYYYRELQNLRDPLHFREGSAAAMHKRRNADDVEKQMQLDSRKRAAQRWAKNKIARHKKTKS
;
A
#
# COMPACT_ATOMS: atom_id res chain seq x y z
N MET A 1 -28.13 -8.50 11.38
CA MET A 1 -28.58 -9.39 10.30
C MET A 1 -29.60 -10.40 10.80
N LYS A 2 -29.27 -11.27 11.77
CA LYS A 2 -30.20 -12.26 12.36
C LYS A 2 -31.58 -11.71 12.70
N GLN A 3 -31.65 -10.69 13.56
CA GLN A 3 -32.91 -10.03 13.91
C GLN A 3 -33.73 -9.56 12.69
N ARG A 4 -33.07 -9.10 11.63
CA ARG A 4 -33.75 -8.61 10.42
C ARG A 4 -34.28 -9.75 9.53
N LEU A 5 -33.67 -10.93 9.61
CA LEU A 5 -34.19 -12.13 8.96
C LEU A 5 -35.49 -12.56 9.65
N ASP A 6 -35.48 -12.61 10.98
CA ASP A 6 -36.65 -12.97 11.78
C ASP A 6 -37.82 -12.00 11.53
N GLU A 7 -37.55 -10.69 11.50
CA GLU A 7 -38.55 -9.65 11.20
C GLU A 7 -39.15 -9.74 9.80
N LEU A 8 -38.41 -10.30 8.83
CA LEU A 8 -38.84 -10.41 7.43
C LEU A 8 -39.33 -11.81 7.08
N GLY A 9 -39.28 -12.77 8.01
CA GLY A 9 -39.61 -14.17 7.77
C GLY A 9 -38.70 -14.83 6.72
N LEU A 10 -37.43 -14.41 6.66
CA LEU A 10 -36.45 -14.90 5.69
C LEU A 10 -35.50 -15.91 6.33
N GLU A 11 -35.04 -16.88 5.56
CA GLU A 11 -34.08 -17.89 6.00
C GLU A 11 -32.64 -17.57 5.53
N GLN A 12 -31.65 -18.28 6.09
CA GLN A 12 -30.25 -18.15 5.64
C GLN A 12 -30.08 -18.55 4.17
N ARG A 13 -30.88 -19.52 3.71
CA ARG A 13 -30.93 -19.95 2.31
C ARG A 13 -31.34 -18.82 1.36
N ASP A 14 -32.22 -17.92 1.78
CA ASP A 14 -32.64 -16.77 0.96
C ASP A 14 -31.49 -15.78 0.78
N LEU A 15 -30.73 -15.52 1.85
CA LEU A 15 -29.51 -14.71 1.76
C LEU A 15 -28.47 -15.35 0.84
N ALA A 16 -28.31 -16.67 0.95
CA ALA A 16 -27.35 -17.43 0.16
C ALA A 16 -27.70 -17.36 -1.33
N ALA A 17 -28.97 -17.57 -1.67
CA ALA A 17 -29.47 -17.44 -3.03
C ALA A 17 -29.31 -16.01 -3.56
N ALA A 18 -29.68 -14.99 -2.77
CA ALA A 18 -29.57 -13.60 -3.20
C ALA A 18 -28.12 -13.14 -3.42
N ALA A 19 -27.18 -13.64 -2.64
CA ALA A 19 -25.75 -13.34 -2.80
C ALA A 19 -25.03 -14.28 -3.77
N GLU A 20 -25.71 -15.31 -4.31
CA GLU A 20 -25.14 -16.38 -5.15
C GLU A 20 -23.98 -17.10 -4.45
N VAL A 21 -24.15 -17.40 -3.16
CA VAL A 21 -23.15 -18.08 -2.32
C VAL A 21 -23.77 -19.30 -1.66
N THR A 22 -22.93 -20.13 -1.04
CA THR A 22 -23.41 -21.29 -0.29
C THR A 22 -24.07 -20.87 1.03
N GLU A 23 -25.05 -21.63 1.49
CA GLU A 23 -25.70 -21.38 2.78
C GLU A 23 -24.72 -21.48 3.96
N SER A 24 -23.78 -22.42 3.88
CA SER A 24 -22.70 -22.57 4.86
C SER A 24 -21.86 -21.29 5.00
N TYR A 25 -21.57 -20.61 3.89
CA TYR A 25 -20.85 -19.34 3.90
C TYR A 25 -21.61 -18.25 4.67
N ILE A 26 -22.92 -18.10 4.40
CA ILE A 26 -23.77 -17.16 5.16
C ILE A 26 -23.81 -17.52 6.65
N SER A 27 -23.95 -18.80 6.98
CA SER A 27 -23.94 -19.28 8.36
C SER A 27 -22.63 -18.94 9.09
N GLN A 28 -21.49 -19.09 8.41
CA GLN A 28 -20.17 -18.73 8.94
C GLN A 28 -20.01 -17.23 9.17
N LEU A 29 -20.56 -16.39 8.27
CA LEU A 29 -20.60 -14.94 8.45
C LEU A 29 -21.47 -14.52 9.64
N LEU A 30 -22.65 -15.14 9.80
CA LEU A 30 -23.58 -14.83 10.89
C LEU A 30 -23.11 -15.32 12.26
N THR A 31 -22.28 -16.36 12.30
CA THR A 31 -21.68 -16.89 13.54
C THR A 31 -20.37 -16.22 13.90
N GLY A 32 -19.80 -15.38 13.03
CA GLY A 32 -18.51 -14.74 13.24
C GLY A 32 -17.32 -15.71 13.23
N LYS A 33 -17.53 -16.96 12.78
CA LYS A 33 -16.44 -17.94 12.59
C LYS A 33 -15.52 -17.56 11.44
N LYS A 34 -16.00 -16.70 10.53
CA LYS A 34 -15.25 -16.24 9.36
C LYS A 34 -15.08 -14.73 9.36
N LEU A 35 -13.96 -14.27 8.80
CA LEU A 35 -13.71 -12.86 8.59
C LEU A 35 -14.80 -12.28 7.66
N LEU A 36 -15.33 -11.13 8.02
CA LEU A 36 -16.33 -10.44 7.22
C LEU A 36 -15.72 -9.99 5.89
N PRO A 37 -16.47 -9.98 4.77
CA PRO A 37 -15.97 -9.48 3.50
C PRO A 37 -15.38 -8.07 3.58
N GLU A 38 -14.50 -7.72 2.64
CA GLU A 38 -13.95 -6.37 2.57
C GLU A 38 -15.07 -5.32 2.45
N PRO A 39 -15.02 -4.17 3.16
CA PRO A 39 -16.14 -3.23 3.18
C PRO A 39 -16.50 -2.67 1.80
N SER A 40 -15.55 -2.64 0.87
CA SER A 40 -15.75 -2.22 -0.52
C SER A 40 -16.53 -3.21 -1.39
N ARG A 41 -16.90 -4.39 -0.85
CA ARG A 41 -17.57 -5.48 -1.56
C ARG A 41 -19.07 -5.23 -1.75
N THR A 42 -19.38 -4.48 -2.79
CA THR A 42 -20.77 -4.20 -3.22
C THR A 42 -21.49 -5.45 -3.72
N ASP A 43 -20.75 -6.38 -4.33
CA ASP A 43 -21.28 -7.64 -4.87
C ASP A 43 -21.93 -8.56 -3.83
N ILE A 44 -21.56 -8.43 -2.55
CA ILE A 44 -22.19 -9.13 -1.42
C ILE A 44 -23.11 -8.17 -0.65
N TYR A 45 -22.56 -7.04 -0.18
CA TYR A 45 -23.29 -6.17 0.75
C TYR A 45 -24.51 -5.50 0.14
N ASP A 46 -24.48 -5.13 -1.14
CA ASP A 46 -25.65 -4.55 -1.78
C ASP A 46 -26.71 -5.61 -2.07
N LYS A 47 -26.32 -6.83 -2.46
CA LYS A 47 -27.27 -7.95 -2.69
C LYS A 47 -28.00 -8.33 -1.39
N ILE A 48 -27.26 -8.56 -0.31
CA ILE A 48 -27.83 -8.86 1.02
C ILE A 48 -28.61 -7.66 1.56
N GLY A 49 -28.07 -6.45 1.42
CA GLY A 49 -28.71 -5.22 1.89
C GLY A 49 -30.06 -4.97 1.24
N LYS A 50 -30.16 -5.19 -0.08
CA LYS A 50 -31.42 -5.12 -0.83
C LYS A 50 -32.46 -6.11 -0.31
N LEU A 51 -32.07 -7.38 -0.14
CA LEU A 51 -32.99 -8.42 0.37
C LEU A 51 -33.49 -8.10 1.78
N LEU A 52 -32.61 -7.60 2.66
CA LEU A 52 -32.96 -7.21 4.03
C LEU A 52 -33.65 -5.84 4.15
N LYS A 53 -33.90 -5.16 3.02
CA LYS A 53 -34.47 -3.80 2.96
C LYS A 53 -33.69 -2.80 3.82
N LEU A 54 -32.37 -2.88 3.77
CA LEU A 54 -31.46 -1.98 4.49
C LEU A 54 -30.95 -0.87 3.55
N PRO A 55 -30.63 0.33 4.08
CA PRO A 55 -29.97 1.36 3.29
C PRO A 55 -28.65 0.85 2.70
N SER A 56 -28.38 1.19 1.44
CA SER A 56 -27.11 0.83 0.78
C SER A 56 -25.91 1.36 1.58
N GLY A 57 -24.86 0.55 1.64
CA GLY A 57 -23.64 0.85 2.40
C GLY A 57 -23.75 0.66 3.92
N LYS A 58 -24.93 0.40 4.51
CA LYS A 58 -25.05 0.17 5.97
C LYS A 58 -24.27 -1.07 6.42
N LEU A 59 -24.38 -2.17 5.66
CA LEU A 59 -23.67 -3.42 5.98
C LEU A 59 -22.15 -3.28 5.82
N ALA A 60 -21.71 -2.61 4.74
CA ALA A 60 -20.30 -2.30 4.50
C ALA A 60 -19.68 -1.50 5.65
N LYS A 61 -20.36 -0.46 6.15
CA LYS A 61 -19.89 0.34 7.29
C LYS A 61 -19.72 -0.47 8.57
N LEU A 62 -20.65 -1.38 8.86
CA LEU A 62 -20.56 -2.26 10.03
C LEU A 62 -19.39 -3.25 9.89
N ALA A 63 -19.19 -3.79 8.70
CA ALA A 63 -18.06 -4.68 8.40
C ALA A 63 -16.70 -3.97 8.55
N ASP A 64 -16.59 -2.71 8.10
CA ASP A 64 -15.37 -1.92 8.28
C ASP A 64 -15.01 -1.74 9.76
N HIS A 65 -16.02 -1.41 10.58
CA HIS A 65 -15.81 -1.27 12.01
C HIS A 65 -15.34 -2.59 12.65
N GLN A 66 -15.97 -3.72 12.31
CA GLN A 66 -15.60 -5.03 12.85
C GLN A 66 -14.21 -5.49 12.37
N ARG A 67 -13.85 -5.28 11.09
CA ARG A 67 -12.50 -5.61 10.59
C ARG A 67 -11.43 -4.76 11.27
N LYS A 68 -11.68 -3.47 11.50
CA LYS A 68 -10.76 -2.59 12.25
C LYS A 68 -10.55 -3.06 13.69
N GLU A 69 -11.60 -3.52 14.36
CA GLU A 69 -11.48 -4.08 15.71
C GLU A 69 -10.69 -5.40 15.73
N ILE A 70 -10.87 -6.26 14.72
CA ILE A 70 -10.08 -7.50 14.56
C ILE A 70 -8.61 -7.17 14.28
N LEU A 71 -8.33 -6.21 13.39
CA LEU A 71 -6.98 -5.74 13.09
C LEU A 71 -6.28 -5.17 14.33
N LYS A 72 -6.98 -4.36 15.14
CA LYS A 72 -6.44 -3.85 16.41
C LYS A 72 -6.02 -4.97 17.37
N ARG A 73 -6.80 -6.05 17.47
CA ARG A 73 -6.46 -7.21 18.30
C ARG A 73 -5.25 -7.99 17.77
N ASN A 74 -5.10 -8.07 16.45
CA ASN A 74 -4.02 -8.84 15.81
C ASN A 74 -2.68 -8.07 15.74
N LEU A 75 -2.66 -6.76 16.01
CA LEU A 75 -1.45 -5.93 15.98
C LEU A 75 -0.54 -6.12 17.22
N GLU A 76 -1.00 -6.84 18.24
CA GLU A 76 -0.24 -7.10 19.46
C GLU A 76 0.82 -8.22 19.28
N ASP A 77 0.62 -9.12 18.32
CA ASP A 77 1.54 -10.22 18.04
C ASP A 77 2.45 -9.93 16.83
N PRO A 78 3.73 -10.33 16.87
CA PRO A 78 4.59 -10.27 15.70
C PRO A 78 4.02 -11.14 14.56
N PRO A 79 4.12 -10.69 13.30
CA PRO A 79 3.54 -11.40 12.17
C PRO A 79 4.19 -12.79 12.03
N LYS A 80 3.35 -13.83 12.02
CA LYS A 80 3.80 -15.21 11.84
C LYS A 80 4.45 -15.38 10.47
N PRO A 81 5.52 -16.20 10.34
CA PRO A 81 6.09 -16.51 9.05
C PRO A 81 5.05 -17.14 8.10
N LEU A 82 5.21 -16.94 6.79
CA LEU A 82 4.41 -17.66 5.79
C LEU A 82 4.56 -19.17 5.96
N PHE A 83 3.48 -19.89 5.62
CA PHE A 83 3.52 -21.33 5.47
C PHE A 83 4.63 -21.75 4.52
N LYS A 84 5.37 -22.81 4.87
CA LYS A 84 6.52 -23.29 4.10
C LYS A 84 6.13 -23.63 2.67
N GLU A 85 4.95 -24.21 2.50
CA GLU A 85 4.38 -24.60 1.22
C GLU A 85 4.09 -23.38 0.33
N VAL A 86 3.62 -22.28 0.94
CA VAL A 86 3.39 -21.01 0.23
C VAL A 86 4.71 -20.41 -0.22
N ARG A 87 5.73 -20.40 0.65
CA ARG A 87 7.08 -19.95 0.30
C ARG A 87 7.66 -20.76 -0.86
N GLU A 88 7.59 -22.08 -0.79
CA GLU A 88 8.11 -22.96 -1.84
C GLU A 88 7.35 -22.77 -3.17
N LEU A 89 6.03 -22.55 -3.13
CA LEU A 89 5.27 -22.19 -4.33
C LEU A 89 5.80 -20.90 -4.95
N ILE A 90 5.98 -19.85 -4.15
CA ILE A 90 6.47 -18.54 -4.61
C ILE A 90 7.86 -18.71 -5.23
N LEU A 91 8.78 -19.41 -4.55
CA LEU A 91 10.12 -19.67 -5.07
C LEU A 91 10.10 -20.50 -6.37
N ARG A 92 9.21 -21.50 -6.47
CA ARG A 92 9.03 -22.33 -7.67
C ARG A 92 8.49 -21.53 -8.86
N LYS A 93 7.75 -20.46 -8.63
CA LYS A 93 7.30 -19.54 -9.70
C LYS A 93 8.34 -18.45 -10.02
N CYS A 94 9.37 -18.27 -9.19
CA CYS A 94 10.47 -17.36 -9.47
C CYS A 94 11.31 -17.87 -10.64
N ARG A 95 11.78 -16.95 -11.50
CA ARG A 95 12.73 -17.23 -12.59
C ARG A 95 13.97 -17.99 -12.07
N PRO A 96 14.41 -19.05 -12.78
CA PRO A 96 15.44 -19.96 -12.28
C PRO A 96 16.78 -19.25 -12.02
N GLU A 97 17.10 -18.20 -12.76
CA GLU A 97 18.37 -17.46 -12.65
C GLU A 97 18.54 -16.77 -11.29
N LYS A 98 17.44 -16.31 -10.68
CA LYS A 98 17.47 -15.59 -9.39
C LYS A 98 16.94 -16.41 -8.21
N ARG A 99 16.39 -17.60 -8.45
CA ARG A 99 15.73 -18.42 -7.41
C ARG A 99 16.59 -18.65 -6.19
N GLU A 100 17.86 -19.04 -6.37
CA GLU A 100 18.76 -19.35 -5.24
C GLU A 100 19.13 -18.09 -4.44
N GLN A 101 19.32 -16.95 -5.11
CA GLN A 101 19.57 -15.68 -4.45
C GLN A 101 18.36 -15.26 -3.59
N ILE A 102 17.15 -15.37 -4.14
CA ILE A 102 15.91 -15.03 -3.43
C ILE A 102 15.67 -16.01 -2.27
N ARG A 103 15.91 -17.31 -2.47
CA ARG A 103 15.81 -18.34 -1.43
C ARG A 103 16.69 -18.00 -0.23
N ALA A 104 17.96 -17.66 -0.48
CA ALA A 104 18.88 -17.26 0.59
C ALA A 104 18.39 -16.03 1.38
N ILE A 105 17.75 -15.06 0.71
CA ILE A 105 17.15 -13.89 1.39
C ILE A 105 15.96 -14.31 2.26
N PHE A 106 15.06 -15.15 1.74
CA PHE A 106 13.88 -15.61 2.47
C PHE A 106 14.25 -16.48 3.69
N GLU A 107 15.28 -17.31 3.58
CA GLU A 107 15.77 -18.14 4.68
C GLU A 107 16.46 -17.30 5.76
N LYS A 108 17.20 -16.26 5.37
CA LYS A 108 17.86 -15.33 6.30
C LYS A 108 16.85 -14.47 7.08
N GLN A 109 15.76 -14.05 6.42
CA GLN A 109 14.70 -13.27 7.05
C GLN A 109 13.33 -13.87 6.70
N PRO A 110 12.89 -14.91 7.42
CA PRO A 110 11.59 -15.51 7.21
C PRO A 110 10.49 -14.46 7.37
N PHE A 111 9.68 -14.33 6.34
CA PHE A 111 8.63 -13.33 6.21
C PHE A 111 9.10 -11.88 6.42
N GLY A 112 10.31 -11.62 5.94
CA GLY A 112 10.90 -10.28 5.86
C GLY A 112 10.19 -9.36 4.86
N GLU A 113 10.76 -8.19 4.67
CA GLU A 113 10.20 -7.15 3.78
C GLU A 113 10.08 -7.63 2.33
N LEU A 114 11.12 -8.28 1.80
CA LEU A 114 11.10 -8.78 0.43
C LEU A 114 10.06 -9.89 0.22
N GLU A 115 9.99 -10.86 1.14
CA GLU A 115 9.01 -11.95 1.05
C GLU A 115 7.57 -11.40 1.15
N ARG A 116 7.32 -10.43 2.04
CA ARG A 116 6.03 -9.74 2.14
C ARG A 116 5.68 -8.96 0.89
N LEU A 117 6.63 -8.19 0.35
CA LEU A 117 6.45 -7.41 -0.88
C LEU A 117 6.07 -8.32 -2.04
N VAL A 118 6.88 -9.34 -2.32
CA VAL A 118 6.64 -10.29 -3.41
C VAL A 118 5.28 -10.95 -3.25
N THR A 119 4.99 -11.49 -2.06
CA THR A 119 3.71 -12.18 -1.80
C THR A 119 2.53 -11.24 -1.98
N GLN A 120 2.63 -10.01 -1.46
CA GLN A 120 1.59 -8.99 -1.61
C GLN A 120 1.37 -8.63 -3.09
N LYS A 121 2.43 -8.42 -3.87
CA LYS A 121 2.28 -8.09 -5.30
C LYS A 121 1.67 -9.22 -6.10
N LEU A 122 2.07 -10.47 -5.84
CA LEU A 122 1.45 -11.64 -6.47
C LEU A 122 -0.05 -11.72 -6.12
N LEU A 123 -0.40 -11.55 -4.84
CA LEU A 123 -1.78 -11.50 -4.39
C LEU A 123 -2.57 -10.37 -5.06
N ASP A 124 -2.06 -9.15 -5.10
CA ASP A 124 -2.73 -7.99 -5.69
C ASP A 124 -3.05 -8.21 -7.18
N VAL A 125 -2.10 -8.77 -7.93
CA VAL A 125 -2.29 -9.07 -9.35
C VAL A 125 -3.36 -10.14 -9.55
N VAL A 126 -3.25 -11.25 -8.81
CA VAL A 126 -4.20 -12.37 -8.90
C VAL A 126 -5.60 -11.94 -8.46
N LYS A 127 -5.71 -11.14 -7.40
CA LYS A 127 -6.98 -10.56 -6.93
C LYS A 127 -7.61 -9.62 -7.94
N LYS A 128 -6.80 -8.81 -8.64
CA LYS A 128 -7.35 -7.94 -9.70
C LYS A 128 -8.01 -8.77 -10.79
N ILE A 129 -7.35 -9.83 -11.25
CA ILE A 129 -7.92 -10.76 -12.25
C ILE A 129 -9.19 -11.42 -11.69
N ALA A 130 -9.10 -11.98 -10.49
CA ALA A 130 -10.23 -12.66 -9.85
C ALA A 130 -11.43 -11.72 -9.68
N LYS A 131 -11.20 -10.43 -9.42
CA LYS A 131 -12.25 -9.41 -9.33
C LYS A 131 -12.85 -9.07 -10.70
N ASP A 132 -12.00 -8.87 -11.70
CA ASP A 132 -12.43 -8.55 -13.07
C ASP A 132 -13.25 -9.71 -13.67
N GLU A 133 -12.85 -10.96 -13.38
CA GLU A 133 -13.51 -12.17 -13.86
C GLU A 133 -14.66 -12.68 -12.95
N LEU A 134 -14.91 -12.05 -11.80
CA LEU A 134 -15.94 -12.52 -10.85
C LEU A 134 -17.36 -12.48 -11.44
N GLN A 135 -17.59 -11.65 -12.46
CA GLN A 135 -18.87 -11.59 -13.18
C GLN A 135 -18.91 -12.50 -14.41
N SER A 136 -17.78 -13.12 -14.76
CA SER A 136 -17.67 -14.02 -15.91
C SER A 136 -18.11 -15.43 -15.52
N GLU A 137 -19.33 -15.80 -15.91
CA GLU A 137 -19.86 -17.14 -15.67
C GLU A 137 -19.00 -18.22 -16.33
N THR A 138 -18.52 -17.95 -17.55
CA THR A 138 -17.65 -18.88 -18.30
C THR A 138 -16.33 -19.14 -17.58
N TRP A 139 -15.71 -18.11 -17.00
CA TRP A 139 -14.48 -18.25 -16.23
C TRP A 139 -14.74 -19.02 -14.93
N LEU A 140 -15.80 -18.66 -14.18
CA LEU A 140 -16.19 -19.35 -12.96
C LEU A 140 -16.48 -20.84 -13.20
N GLN A 141 -17.20 -21.18 -14.27
CA GLN A 141 -17.44 -22.57 -14.65
C GLN A 141 -16.14 -23.30 -15.06
N SER A 142 -15.22 -22.61 -15.74
CA SER A 142 -13.93 -23.20 -16.12
C SER A 142 -13.07 -23.51 -14.89
N VAL A 143 -13.00 -22.59 -13.93
CA VAL A 143 -12.31 -22.78 -12.65
C VAL A 143 -13.00 -23.85 -11.82
N ALA A 144 -14.33 -23.88 -11.79
CA ALA A 144 -15.13 -24.87 -11.09
C ALA A 144 -14.83 -26.30 -11.58
N ARG A 145 -14.77 -26.49 -12.91
CA ARG A 145 -14.41 -27.78 -13.53
C ARG A 145 -12.98 -28.22 -13.20
N LEU A 146 -12.02 -27.29 -13.25
CA LEU A 146 -10.62 -27.58 -12.92
C LEU A 146 -10.46 -28.02 -11.46
N ASN A 147 -11.24 -27.43 -10.56
CA ASN A 147 -11.16 -27.71 -9.13
C ASN A 147 -12.18 -28.76 -8.65
N GLY A 148 -13.05 -29.28 -9.53
CA GLY A 148 -14.12 -30.22 -9.18
C GLY A 148 -15.17 -29.67 -8.21
N LYS A 149 -15.40 -28.35 -8.20
CA LYS A 149 -16.31 -27.65 -7.26
C LYS A 149 -17.58 -27.18 -7.98
N SER A 150 -18.66 -26.90 -7.25
CA SER A 150 -19.87 -26.26 -7.82
C SER A 150 -19.60 -24.80 -8.19
N TYR A 151 -20.51 -24.17 -8.95
CA TYR A 151 -20.43 -22.76 -9.29
C TYR A 151 -20.41 -21.89 -8.02
N GLU A 152 -21.34 -22.09 -7.09
CA GLU A 152 -21.46 -21.32 -5.84
C GLU A 152 -20.27 -21.54 -4.93
N ALA A 153 -19.78 -22.79 -4.84
CA ALA A 153 -18.59 -23.11 -4.05
C ALA A 153 -17.33 -22.45 -4.63
N THR A 154 -17.21 -22.43 -5.95
CA THR A 154 -16.10 -21.74 -6.66
C THR A 154 -16.19 -20.24 -6.47
N ARG A 155 -17.39 -19.68 -6.63
CA ARG A 155 -17.65 -18.26 -6.38
C ARG A 155 -17.26 -17.90 -4.95
N VAL A 156 -17.76 -18.61 -3.94
CA VAL A 156 -17.38 -18.42 -2.53
C VAL A 156 -15.87 -18.46 -2.34
N SER A 157 -15.17 -19.43 -2.93
CA SER A 157 -13.71 -19.52 -2.85
C SER A 157 -13.02 -18.28 -3.44
N VAL A 158 -13.51 -17.74 -4.55
CA VAL A 158 -13.02 -16.48 -5.13
C VAL A 158 -13.28 -15.30 -4.19
N LEU A 159 -14.50 -15.18 -3.62
CA LEU A 159 -14.83 -14.08 -2.71
C LEU A 159 -13.92 -14.09 -1.48
N GLU A 160 -13.67 -15.27 -0.91
CA GLU A 160 -12.80 -15.45 0.25
C GLU A 160 -11.35 -15.12 -0.05
N PHE A 161 -10.87 -15.51 -1.23
CA PHE A 161 -9.54 -15.15 -1.69
C PHE A 161 -9.39 -13.64 -1.86
N LEU A 162 -10.39 -12.95 -2.42
CA LEU A 162 -10.37 -11.48 -2.55
C LEU A 162 -10.23 -10.77 -1.19
N ASP A 163 -10.79 -11.34 -0.13
CA ASP A 163 -10.78 -10.76 1.22
C ASP A 163 -9.53 -11.13 2.05
N THR A 164 -8.67 -12.02 1.54
CA THR A 164 -7.46 -12.54 2.20
C THR A 164 -6.29 -11.57 2.10
N ASP A 165 -5.60 -11.23 3.19
CA ASP A 165 -4.37 -10.43 3.12
C ASP A 165 -3.08 -11.30 3.15
N VAL A 166 -1.92 -10.64 3.04
CA VAL A 166 -0.60 -11.31 3.06
C VAL A 166 -0.31 -12.05 4.37
N PHE A 167 -0.95 -11.67 5.47
CA PHE A 167 -0.78 -12.29 6.80
C PHE A 167 -1.73 -13.48 7.00
N ASN A 168 -2.84 -13.52 6.27
CA ASN A 168 -3.90 -14.52 6.38
C ASN A 168 -3.96 -15.48 5.19
N VAL A 169 -2.99 -15.40 4.25
CA VAL A 169 -2.94 -16.27 3.08
C VAL A 169 -2.67 -17.73 3.48
N SER A 170 -3.52 -18.63 3.00
CA SER A 170 -3.43 -20.07 3.25
C SER A 170 -2.78 -20.82 2.09
N VAL A 171 -2.39 -22.07 2.34
CA VAL A 171 -1.90 -23.01 1.30
C VAL A 171 -3.00 -23.27 0.26
N GLU A 172 -4.25 -23.47 0.68
CA GLU A 172 -5.41 -23.67 -0.19
C GLU A 172 -5.62 -22.49 -1.14
N ASN A 173 -5.50 -21.26 -0.64
CA ASN A 173 -5.62 -20.03 -1.44
C ASN A 173 -4.54 -19.98 -2.52
N CYS A 174 -3.31 -20.36 -2.16
CA CYS A 174 -2.19 -20.36 -3.07
C CYS A 174 -2.31 -21.44 -4.15
N ALA A 175 -2.71 -22.66 -3.77
CA ALA A 175 -2.93 -23.77 -4.71
C ALA A 175 -4.10 -23.49 -5.66
N SER A 176 -5.18 -22.86 -5.17
CA SER A 176 -6.39 -22.61 -5.98
C SER A 176 -6.27 -21.42 -6.92
N PHE A 177 -5.44 -20.41 -6.59
CA PHE A 177 -5.39 -19.15 -7.33
C PHE A 177 -3.98 -18.80 -7.82
N LEU A 178 -2.99 -18.69 -6.94
CA LEU A 178 -1.63 -18.27 -7.34
C LEU A 178 -0.98 -19.29 -8.27
N GLU A 179 -1.02 -20.57 -7.91
CA GLU A 179 -0.39 -21.64 -8.68
C GLU A 179 -0.91 -21.77 -10.13
N PRO A 180 -2.23 -21.80 -10.38
CA PRO A 180 -2.76 -21.92 -11.74
C PRO A 180 -2.64 -20.62 -12.54
N LEU A 181 -2.76 -19.44 -11.91
CA LEU A 181 -2.85 -18.16 -12.62
C LEU A 181 -1.49 -17.51 -12.89
N ILE A 182 -0.47 -17.78 -12.06
CA ILE A 182 0.88 -17.25 -12.27
C ILE A 182 1.71 -18.30 -12.99
N GLU A 183 2.24 -17.94 -14.16
CA GLU A 183 3.21 -18.77 -14.88
C GLU A 183 4.59 -18.62 -14.24
N SER A 184 5.07 -17.37 -14.10
CA SER A 184 6.36 -17.06 -13.51
C SER A 184 6.43 -15.62 -12.99
N TRP A 185 7.42 -15.29 -12.18
CA TRP A 185 7.73 -13.92 -11.78
C TRP A 185 9.24 -13.68 -11.63
N ASP A 186 9.64 -12.42 -11.68
CA ASP A 186 11.02 -11.97 -11.49
C ASP A 186 11.03 -10.62 -10.76
N ILE A 187 12.11 -10.31 -10.05
CA ILE A 187 12.36 -9.01 -9.44
C ILE A 187 13.80 -8.56 -9.68
N ASP A 188 13.98 -7.31 -10.06
CA ASP A 188 15.28 -6.66 -10.04
C ASP A 188 15.54 -6.13 -8.63
N LEU A 189 16.52 -6.68 -7.93
CA LEU A 189 16.85 -6.27 -6.56
C LEU A 189 17.51 -4.89 -6.46
N ALA A 190 17.99 -4.32 -7.58
CA ALA A 190 18.56 -2.98 -7.61
C ALA A 190 17.49 -1.90 -7.78
N THR A 191 16.46 -2.16 -8.58
CA THR A 191 15.39 -1.20 -8.91
C THR A 191 14.05 -1.50 -8.22
N PHE A 192 13.89 -2.69 -7.64
CA PHE A 192 12.64 -3.25 -7.15
C PHE A 192 11.54 -3.41 -8.22
N GLY A 193 11.88 -3.32 -9.51
CA GLY A 193 10.97 -3.62 -10.61
C GLY A 193 10.60 -5.11 -10.62
N MET A 194 9.31 -5.44 -10.76
CA MET A 194 8.81 -6.83 -10.66
C MET A 194 8.02 -7.25 -11.89
N GLU A 195 8.49 -8.28 -12.59
CA GLU A 195 7.78 -8.85 -13.72
C GLU A 195 6.91 -10.02 -13.27
N ILE A 196 5.63 -10.06 -13.66
CA ILE A 196 4.71 -11.16 -13.35
C ILE A 196 4.08 -11.65 -14.65
N VAL A 197 4.35 -12.90 -15.00
CA VAL A 197 3.80 -13.55 -16.19
C VAL A 197 2.62 -14.42 -15.77
N LEU A 198 1.46 -14.19 -16.39
CA LEU A 198 0.24 -14.94 -16.08
C LEU A 198 0.04 -16.09 -17.07
N ASN A 199 -0.70 -17.10 -16.62
CA ASN A 199 -1.01 -18.28 -17.42
C ASN A 199 -2.00 -17.93 -18.53
N ARG A 200 -1.49 -17.86 -19.77
CA ARG A 200 -2.25 -17.46 -20.97
C ARG A 200 -3.44 -18.38 -21.28
N ARG A 201 -3.43 -19.63 -20.80
CA ARG A 201 -4.53 -20.57 -21.02
C ARG A 201 -5.78 -20.20 -20.23
N LEU A 202 -5.58 -19.60 -19.05
CA LEU A 202 -6.67 -19.17 -18.16
C LEU A 202 -7.02 -17.70 -18.34
N ILE A 203 -6.07 -16.90 -18.85
CA ILE A 203 -6.24 -15.46 -19.02
C ILE A 203 -5.64 -15.02 -20.37
N PRO A 204 -6.39 -15.08 -21.47
CA PRO A 204 -5.94 -14.61 -22.77
C PRO A 204 -5.64 -13.10 -22.72
N GLY A 205 -4.42 -12.70 -23.10
CA GLY A 205 -4.05 -11.28 -23.27
C GLY A 205 -3.44 -10.55 -22.05
N TYR A 206 -3.29 -11.21 -20.90
CA TYR A 206 -2.76 -10.58 -19.69
C TYR A 206 -1.30 -10.95 -19.42
N ALA A 207 -0.35 -10.44 -20.22
CA ALA A 207 1.03 -10.34 -19.76
C ALA A 207 1.23 -8.92 -19.22
N LYS A 208 1.41 -8.74 -17.90
CA LYS A 208 1.66 -7.42 -17.29
C LYS A 208 3.06 -7.38 -16.70
N LYS A 209 3.90 -6.48 -17.23
CA LYS A 209 5.13 -6.06 -16.57
C LYS A 209 4.77 -4.98 -15.54
N PHE A 210 5.05 -5.20 -14.27
CA PHE A 210 4.79 -4.20 -13.21
C PHE A 210 6.11 -3.53 -12.81
N GLU A 211 6.27 -2.27 -13.20
CA GLU A 211 7.40 -1.49 -12.71
C GLU A 211 6.98 -0.77 -11.43
N PHE A 212 7.46 -1.25 -10.29
CA PHE A 212 7.26 -0.57 -9.01
C PHE A 212 8.34 0.49 -8.86
N VAL A 213 8.01 1.70 -9.28
CA VAL A 213 8.80 2.89 -8.98
C VAL A 213 8.25 3.48 -7.69
N GLU A 214 9.09 3.65 -6.68
CA GLU A 214 8.77 4.50 -5.53
C GLU A 214 8.61 5.94 -6.06
N LYS A 215 7.37 6.33 -6.37
CA LYS A 215 7.02 7.72 -6.63
C LYS A 215 6.69 8.33 -5.28
N GLU A 216 7.36 9.43 -4.92
CA GLU A 216 6.90 10.30 -3.82
C GLU A 216 5.39 10.52 -4.01
N ALA A 217 4.60 10.32 -2.94
CA ALA A 217 3.15 10.43 -2.98
C ALA A 217 2.76 11.70 -3.76
N ALA A 218 1.88 11.56 -4.76
CA ALA A 218 1.46 12.68 -5.61
C ALA A 218 1.00 13.83 -4.71
N ARG A 219 1.86 14.86 -4.59
CA ARG A 219 1.58 16.02 -3.77
C ARG A 219 0.34 16.69 -4.36
N PRO A 220 -0.58 17.20 -3.52
CA PRO A 220 -1.75 17.89 -4.02
C PRO A 220 -1.31 18.97 -5.02
N GLU A 221 -1.95 19.03 -6.19
CA GLU A 221 -1.61 19.98 -7.27
C GLU A 221 -1.59 21.44 -6.78
N GLN A 222 -2.26 21.72 -5.65
CA GLN A 222 -2.25 23.02 -4.98
C GLN A 222 -2.37 22.86 -3.46
N GLU A 223 -1.51 23.58 -2.72
CA GLU A 223 -1.54 23.61 -1.25
C GLU A 223 -2.84 24.24 -0.72
N PRO A 224 -3.47 23.68 0.32
CA PRO A 224 -4.75 24.16 0.83
C PRO A 224 -4.69 25.61 1.34
N GLY A 225 -3.61 26.02 2.00
CA GLY A 225 -3.41 27.40 2.44
C GLY A 225 -3.19 28.39 1.28
N LEU A 226 -2.64 27.93 0.15
CA LEU A 226 -2.52 28.77 -1.06
C LEU A 226 -3.90 28.97 -1.69
N LYS A 227 -4.73 27.92 -1.71
CA LYS A 227 -6.11 28.00 -2.19
C LYS A 227 -6.96 28.95 -1.34
N GLU A 228 -6.77 28.93 -0.02
CA GLU A 228 -7.40 29.86 0.92
C GLU A 228 -6.93 31.31 0.68
N PHE A 229 -5.62 31.53 0.54
CA PHE A 229 -5.05 32.84 0.21
C PHE A 229 -5.64 33.44 -1.08
N LEU A 230 -5.74 32.65 -2.15
CA LEU A 230 -6.27 33.12 -3.43
C LEU A 230 -7.78 33.44 -3.42
N ARG A 231 -8.55 32.93 -2.44
CA ARG A 231 -9.99 33.20 -2.31
C ARG A 231 -10.31 34.55 -1.66
N HIS A 232 -9.38 35.11 -0.88
CA HIS A 232 -9.63 36.33 -0.10
C HIS A 232 -8.95 37.56 -0.74
N ILE A 233 -9.74 38.33 -1.51
CA ILE A 233 -9.30 39.52 -2.25
C ILE A 233 -8.59 40.58 -1.39
N PRO A 234 -9.02 40.90 -0.14
CA PRO A 234 -8.30 41.87 0.69
C PRO A 234 -6.90 41.40 1.12
N VAL A 235 -6.65 40.09 1.07
CA VAL A 235 -5.40 39.45 1.50
C VAL A 235 -4.47 39.22 0.30
N ASN A 236 -4.99 39.04 -0.91
CA ASN A 236 -4.15 38.84 -2.10
C ASN A 236 -3.50 40.13 -2.62
N GLY A 237 -3.96 41.31 -2.16
CA GLY A 237 -3.38 42.61 -2.51
C GLY A 237 -3.26 42.90 -4.01
N GLY A 238 -4.09 42.26 -4.85
CA GLY A 238 -3.95 42.34 -6.31
C GLY A 238 -2.70 41.62 -6.83
N ALA A 239 -2.45 40.38 -6.37
CA ALA A 239 -1.36 39.53 -6.86
C ALA A 239 -1.43 39.33 -8.38
N THR A 240 -0.32 39.54 -9.09
CA THR A 240 -0.20 39.28 -10.53
C THR A 240 -0.09 37.79 -10.80
N GLN A 241 -0.33 37.38 -12.05
CA GLN A 241 -0.23 35.97 -12.44
C GLN A 241 1.18 35.39 -12.21
N GLU A 242 2.22 36.19 -12.42
CA GLU A 242 3.62 35.80 -12.19
C GLU A 242 3.93 35.59 -10.70
N GLU A 243 3.41 36.47 -9.84
CA GLU A 243 3.54 36.34 -8.37
C GLU A 243 2.79 35.09 -7.87
N ILE A 244 1.61 34.80 -8.42
CA ILE A 244 0.85 33.58 -8.11
C ILE A 244 1.61 32.33 -8.54
N GLU A 245 2.25 32.35 -9.70
CA GLU A 245 3.07 31.24 -10.18
C GLU A 245 4.33 31.03 -9.34
N PHE A 246 4.95 32.12 -8.84
CA PHE A 246 6.03 32.03 -7.87
C PHE A 246 5.58 31.34 -6.58
N LEU A 247 4.44 31.74 -6.02
CA LEU A 247 3.89 31.14 -4.79
C LEU A 247 3.51 29.66 -4.98
N ARG A 248 3.02 29.27 -6.17
CA ARG A 248 2.74 27.86 -6.52
C ARG A 248 4.00 26.99 -6.59
N LYS A 249 5.16 27.57 -6.90
CA LYS A 249 6.44 26.86 -7.01
C LYS A 249 7.12 26.63 -5.65
N LEU A 250 6.63 27.25 -4.57
CA LEU A 250 7.15 27.02 -3.22
C LEU A 250 6.93 25.57 -2.79
N ARG A 251 7.94 24.98 -2.16
CA ARG A 251 7.95 23.57 -1.72
C ARG A 251 8.06 23.51 -0.21
N PHE A 252 7.19 22.72 0.42
CA PHE A 252 7.17 22.52 1.86
C PHE A 252 7.35 21.04 2.18
N ASN A 253 8.21 20.75 3.15
CA ASN A 253 8.38 19.41 3.69
C ASN A 253 7.74 19.41 5.08
N GLY A 254 6.67 18.63 5.28
CA GLY A 254 5.96 18.53 6.56
C GLY A 254 4.67 19.35 6.62
N LYS A 255 4.54 20.27 7.59
CA LYS A 255 3.29 21.00 7.85
C LYS A 255 2.90 21.91 6.69
N HIS A 256 1.63 21.84 6.28
CA HIS A 256 1.08 22.68 5.23
C HIS A 256 1.06 24.16 5.66
N PRO A 257 1.57 25.10 4.85
CA PRO A 257 1.56 26.52 5.15
C PRO A 257 0.13 27.09 5.15
N THR A 258 -0.12 28.08 6.01
CA THR A 258 -1.41 28.80 6.12
C THR A 258 -1.51 29.94 5.11
N ALA A 259 -2.71 30.49 4.90
CA ALA A 259 -2.90 31.65 4.01
C ALA A 259 -2.03 32.87 4.41
N LEU A 260 -1.81 33.10 5.71
CA LEU A 260 -0.95 34.18 6.21
C LEU A 260 0.53 34.02 5.82
N TYR A 261 1.00 32.79 5.67
CA TYR A 261 2.34 32.52 5.18
C TYR A 261 2.49 33.05 3.74
N TYR A 262 1.54 32.76 2.85
CA TYR A 262 1.54 33.24 1.47
C TYR A 262 1.40 34.76 1.36
N TYR A 263 0.60 35.37 2.23
CA TYR A 263 0.53 36.83 2.34
C TYR A 263 1.91 37.44 2.65
N ARG A 264 2.62 36.86 3.61
CA ARG A 264 3.96 37.33 3.99
C ARG A 264 4.98 37.15 2.86
N GLU A 265 4.96 36.01 2.17
CA GLU A 265 5.85 35.77 1.03
C GLU A 265 5.56 36.71 -0.15
N LEU A 266 4.29 37.05 -0.40
CA LEU A 266 3.94 38.05 -1.40
C LEU A 266 4.44 39.44 -1.02
N GLN A 267 4.33 39.82 0.26
CA GLN A 267 4.87 41.11 0.75
C GLN A 267 6.40 41.15 0.67
N ASN A 268 7.08 40.05 1.03
CA ASN A 268 8.52 39.93 0.87
C ASN A 268 8.96 40.09 -0.59
N LEU A 269 8.18 39.54 -1.54
CA LEU A 269 8.46 39.66 -2.97
C LEU A 269 8.30 41.11 -3.47
N ARG A 270 7.43 41.89 -2.83
CA ARG A 270 7.12 43.29 -3.18
C ARG A 270 7.97 44.32 -2.41
N ASP A 271 8.75 43.89 -1.43
CA ASP A 271 9.60 44.78 -0.63
C ASP A 271 10.75 45.38 -1.49
N PRO A 272 10.87 46.72 -1.59
CA PRO A 272 11.91 47.39 -2.38
C PRO A 272 13.35 47.03 -2.01
N LEU A 273 13.60 46.46 -0.82
CA LEU A 273 14.94 46.06 -0.38
C LEU A 273 15.52 44.85 -1.15
N HIS A 274 14.80 44.27 -2.11
CA HIS A 274 15.27 43.16 -2.95
C HIS A 274 15.74 43.55 -4.36
N PHE A 275 15.68 44.82 -4.76
CA PHE A 275 16.34 45.29 -5.99
C PHE A 275 17.70 45.95 -5.70
N ARG A 276 18.70 45.12 -5.40
CA ARG A 276 20.10 45.45 -5.69
C ARG A 276 20.68 44.27 -6.48
N GLU A 277 21.08 44.53 -7.72
CA GLU A 277 21.52 43.58 -8.76
C GLU A 277 22.70 42.65 -8.39
N GLY A 278 23.13 42.59 -7.12
CA GLY A 278 24.23 41.75 -6.66
C GLY A 278 23.85 40.49 -5.86
N SER A 279 22.56 40.24 -5.55
CA SER A 279 22.18 39.22 -4.55
C SER A 279 21.80 37.83 -5.11
N ALA A 280 21.57 37.69 -6.43
CA ALA A 280 21.21 36.40 -7.04
C ALA A 280 22.32 35.33 -6.89
N ALA A 281 23.59 35.73 -6.82
CA ALA A 281 24.71 34.81 -6.60
C ALA A 281 24.81 34.31 -5.14
N ALA A 282 24.22 35.00 -4.17
CA ALA A 282 24.31 34.64 -2.76
C ALA A 282 23.21 33.66 -2.31
N MET A 283 22.04 33.65 -2.96
CA MET A 283 20.92 32.79 -2.56
C MET A 283 21.02 31.33 -3.05
N HIS A 284 21.77 31.04 -4.11
CA HIS A 284 22.06 29.65 -4.49
C HIS A 284 22.96 28.91 -3.50
N LYS A 285 23.55 29.59 -2.50
CA LYS A 285 24.34 28.96 -1.43
C LYS A 285 23.53 28.58 -0.19
N ARG A 286 22.24 28.90 -0.11
CA ARG A 286 21.38 28.56 1.03
C ARG A 286 20.35 27.47 0.72
N ARG A 287 20.76 26.39 0.05
CA ARG A 287 19.99 25.14 0.01
C ARG A 287 20.95 23.96 -0.06
N ASN A 288 21.26 23.43 1.13
CA ASN A 288 21.35 22.01 1.42
C ASN A 288 21.70 21.88 2.91
N ALA A 289 20.68 21.85 3.76
CA ALA A 289 20.85 21.61 5.19
C ALA A 289 21.60 20.28 5.44
N ASP A 290 21.40 19.30 4.56
CA ASP A 290 22.07 17.99 4.61
C ASP A 290 23.58 18.07 4.32
N ASP A 291 24.04 19.03 3.51
CA ASP A 291 25.47 19.21 3.22
C ASP A 291 26.15 19.94 4.38
N VAL A 292 25.47 20.90 5.02
CA VAL A 292 25.97 21.58 6.24
C VAL A 292 26.08 20.59 7.40
N GLU A 293 25.11 19.69 7.55
CA GLU A 293 25.13 18.65 8.58
C GLU A 293 26.22 17.60 8.31
N LYS A 294 26.41 17.17 7.05
CA LYS A 294 27.55 16.32 6.65
C LYS A 294 28.90 16.98 6.90
N GLN A 295 29.02 18.28 6.61
CA GLN A 295 30.25 19.03 6.86
C GLN A 295 30.55 19.16 8.37
N MET A 296 29.52 19.43 9.18
CA MET A 296 29.65 19.47 10.65
C MET A 296 30.03 18.11 11.24
N GLN A 297 29.50 17.01 10.71
CA GLN A 297 29.87 15.66 11.14
C GLN A 297 31.31 15.30 10.74
N LEU A 298 31.77 15.70 9.55
CA LEU A 298 33.15 15.52 9.10
C LEU A 298 34.16 16.32 9.95
N ASP A 299 33.82 17.56 10.29
CA ASP A 299 34.68 18.42 11.13
C ASP A 299 34.72 17.94 12.58
N SER A 300 33.61 17.41 13.09
CA SER A 300 33.55 16.79 14.42
C SER A 300 34.42 15.53 14.48
N ARG A 301 34.41 14.70 13.43
CA ARG A 301 35.28 13.51 13.29
C ARG A 301 36.77 13.89 13.19
N LYS A 302 37.12 14.94 12.44
CA LYS A 302 38.51 15.44 12.36
C LYS A 302 39.02 15.96 13.70
N ARG A 303 38.20 16.70 14.46
CA ARG A 303 38.57 17.17 15.81
C ARG A 303 38.74 16.02 16.80
N ALA A 304 37.91 14.98 16.70
CA ALA A 304 38.05 13.77 17.52
C ALA A 304 39.36 13.01 17.21
N ALA A 305 39.72 12.85 15.92
CA ALA A 305 40.96 12.22 15.51
C ALA A 305 42.21 13.02 15.96
N GLN A 306 42.17 14.34 15.88
CA GLN A 306 43.26 15.20 16.37
C GLN A 306 43.41 15.16 17.91
N ARG A 307 42.30 15.07 18.65
CA ARG A 307 42.32 14.87 20.12
C ARG A 307 42.90 13.51 20.49
N TRP A 308 42.54 12.45 19.75
CA TRP A 308 43.09 11.11 19.96
C TRP A 308 44.59 11.06 19.69
N ALA A 309 45.08 11.69 18.61
CA ALA A 309 46.50 11.79 18.29
C ALA A 309 47.29 12.58 19.34
N LYS A 310 46.76 13.72 19.83
CA LYS A 310 47.38 14.48 20.93
C LYS A 310 47.45 13.69 22.24
N ASN A 311 46.41 12.94 22.58
CA ASN A 311 46.41 12.09 23.77
C ASN A 311 47.36 10.89 23.66
N LYS A 312 47.57 10.35 22.45
CA LYS A 312 48.55 9.29 22.20
C LYS A 312 49.99 9.79 22.40
N ILE A 313 50.28 11.01 21.93
CA ILE A 313 51.58 11.67 22.12
C ILE A 313 51.82 12.02 23.61
N ALA A 314 50.79 12.48 24.32
CA ALA A 314 50.87 12.74 25.76
C ALA A 314 51.09 11.47 26.59
N ARG A 315 50.50 10.33 26.19
CA ARG A 315 50.72 9.02 26.84
C ARG A 315 52.11 8.45 26.57
N HIS A 316 52.70 8.69 25.40
CA HIS A 316 54.10 8.31 25.09
C HIS A 316 55.14 9.17 25.80
N LYS A 317 54.83 10.43 26.15
CA LYS A 317 55.73 11.26 26.97
C LYS A 317 55.72 10.91 28.47
N LYS A 318 54.62 10.33 28.98
CA LYS A 318 54.50 9.86 30.37
C LYS A 318 55.14 8.50 30.66
N THR A 319 55.59 7.78 29.63
CA THR A 319 56.21 6.44 29.74
C THR A 319 57.74 6.46 29.52
N LYS A 320 58.32 7.64 29.32
CA LYS A 320 59.78 7.87 29.16
C LYS A 320 60.35 8.87 30.19
N SER A 321 59.68 9.04 31.32
CA SER A 321 60.23 9.78 32.47
C SER A 321 60.37 8.88 33.68
#